data_AF-A0A8B6EJY0-F1
#
_entry.id   AF-A0A8B6EJY0-F1
#
_cell.length_a   1.000
_cell.length_b   1.000
_cell.length_c   1.000
_cell.angle_alpha   90.00
_cell.angle_beta   90.00
_cell.angle_gamma   90.00
#
_symmetry.space_group_name_H-M   'P 1'
#
loop_
_entity.id
_entity.type
_entity.pdbx_description
1 polymer ?
#
loop_
_entity_poly.entity_id
_entity_poly.type
_entity_poly.pdbx_seq_one_letter_code
_entity_poly.pdbx_strand_id
1 'polypeptide(L)'
;MSSKDHHEVEVKRKRSLKKESSPTRGAGDVKRSKSSTNDVKLFYAEEEEVEHRDPKKDLSLFKSTTDDVRKCFKDIRDSKDKPDKSTNDHIETKKRETALHFVLLKKLNRLSHIRCKKSRDATNEAKQRIDQYHLQLQNLLYETMHLEKEITKCLEFK
;
A
#
# COMPACT_ATOMS: atom_id res chain seq x y z
N MET A 1 3.75 36.71 -48.34
CA MET A 1 3.05 36.99 -47.06
C MET A 1 1.96 35.95 -46.93
N SER A 2 1.88 35.02 -45.98
CA SER A 2 2.69 34.66 -44.81
C SER A 2 2.36 33.18 -44.53
N SER A 3 3.36 32.42 -44.12
CA SER A 3 3.31 30.98 -43.80
C SER A 3 2.27 30.63 -42.72
N LYS A 4 1.81 29.36 -42.74
CA LYS A 4 1.91 28.44 -41.59
C LYS A 4 1.43 27.01 -41.93
N ASP A 5 2.36 26.07 -41.78
CA ASP A 5 2.15 24.63 -41.66
C ASP A 5 1.07 24.26 -40.65
N HIS A 6 0.26 23.23 -40.94
CA HIS A 6 -0.40 22.43 -39.91
C HIS A 6 -0.54 20.96 -40.32
N HIS A 7 0.45 20.19 -39.87
CA HIS A 7 0.40 18.87 -39.24
C HIS A 7 -0.70 17.86 -39.64
N GLU A 8 -0.20 16.80 -40.27
CA GLU A 8 -0.77 15.46 -40.47
C GLU A 8 -1.33 14.87 -39.16
N VAL A 9 -2.61 14.51 -39.14
CA VAL A 9 -3.25 13.88 -37.96
C VAL A 9 -3.14 12.37 -38.05
N GLU A 10 -2.20 11.82 -37.29
CA GLU A 10 -1.98 10.39 -37.08
C GLU A 10 -3.16 9.77 -36.31
N VAL A 11 -3.92 8.86 -36.96
CA VAL A 11 -5.00 8.08 -36.35
C VAL A 11 -4.39 6.97 -35.47
N LYS A 12 -4.26 7.22 -34.16
CA LYS A 12 -3.87 6.18 -33.19
C LYS A 12 -5.09 5.40 -32.68
N ARG A 13 -5.13 4.12 -33.06
CA ARG A 13 -6.11 3.09 -32.69
C ARG A 13 -6.23 2.95 -31.16
N LYS A 14 -7.46 3.04 -30.65
CA LYS A 14 -7.83 2.77 -29.24
C LYS A 14 -7.43 1.33 -28.86
N ARG A 15 -6.62 1.17 -27.81
CA ARG A 15 -6.41 -0.12 -27.13
C ARG A 15 -7.66 -0.45 -26.32
N SER A 16 -8.34 -1.53 -26.70
CA SER A 16 -9.48 -2.10 -25.98
C SER A 16 -9.01 -2.84 -24.72
N LEU A 17 -9.70 -2.56 -23.61
CA LEU A 17 -9.54 -3.23 -22.32
C LEU A 17 -10.00 -4.69 -22.46
N LYS A 18 -9.07 -5.64 -22.32
CA LYS A 18 -9.38 -7.07 -22.29
C LYS A 18 -9.96 -7.41 -20.91
N LYS A 19 -11.26 -7.69 -20.90
CA LYS A 19 -12.03 -8.23 -19.78
C LYS A 19 -11.62 -9.69 -19.59
N GLU A 20 -10.84 -10.01 -18.56
CA GLU A 20 -10.51 -11.41 -18.28
C GLU A 20 -11.66 -12.11 -17.57
N SER A 21 -12.09 -13.17 -18.26
CA SER A 21 -13.16 -14.10 -17.98
C SER A 21 -12.82 -15.05 -16.82
N SER A 22 -13.83 -15.34 -16.02
CA SER A 22 -13.95 -16.47 -15.09
C SER A 22 -13.33 -17.78 -15.60
N PRO A 23 -12.59 -18.55 -14.78
CA PRO A 23 -12.03 -19.82 -15.21
C PRO A 23 -13.06 -20.94 -15.14
N THR A 24 -13.44 -21.44 -16.31
CA THR A 24 -14.05 -22.76 -16.53
C THR A 24 -13.04 -23.87 -16.21
N ARG A 25 -13.56 -24.96 -15.63
CA ARG A 25 -12.83 -26.14 -15.17
C ARG A 25 -12.19 -26.89 -16.34
N GLY A 26 -10.89 -27.15 -16.25
CA GLY A 26 -10.15 -28.10 -17.07
C GLY A 26 -9.22 -28.93 -16.18
N ALA A 27 -9.35 -30.25 -16.25
CA ALA A 27 -8.60 -31.21 -15.46
C ALA A 27 -7.11 -31.23 -15.89
N GLY A 28 -6.23 -30.96 -14.94
CA GLY A 28 -4.78 -31.12 -15.04
C GLY A 28 -4.22 -31.14 -13.63
N ASP A 29 -3.56 -32.24 -13.28
CA ASP A 29 -3.04 -32.53 -11.95
C ASP A 29 -1.97 -31.50 -11.54
N VAL A 30 -2.38 -30.53 -10.73
CA VAL A 30 -1.46 -29.71 -9.93
C VAL A 30 -1.98 -29.80 -8.51
N LYS A 31 -1.25 -30.57 -7.69
CA LYS A 31 -1.47 -30.75 -6.27
C LYS A 31 -1.33 -29.38 -5.57
N ARG A 32 -2.41 -28.59 -5.61
CA ARG A 32 -2.54 -27.31 -4.94
C ARG A 32 -2.48 -27.60 -3.44
N SER A 33 -1.31 -27.32 -2.85
CA SER A 33 -1.13 -27.29 -1.41
C SER A 33 -2.30 -26.54 -0.79
N LYS A 34 -3.09 -27.26 -0.01
CA LYS A 34 -4.21 -26.72 0.74
C LYS A 34 -3.58 -25.81 1.78
N SER A 35 -3.49 -24.49 1.52
CA SER A 35 -2.97 -23.56 2.54
C SER A 35 -3.80 -23.80 3.78
N SER A 36 -3.15 -24.24 4.84
CA SER A 36 -3.82 -24.57 6.08
C SER A 36 -4.55 -23.31 6.56
N THR A 37 -5.69 -23.46 7.22
CA THR A 37 -6.39 -22.35 7.88
C THR A 37 -5.46 -21.55 8.79
N ASN A 38 -4.38 -22.20 9.28
CA ASN A 38 -3.30 -21.58 10.05
C ASN A 38 -2.43 -20.64 9.20
N ASP A 39 -2.14 -20.96 7.93
CA ASP A 39 -1.35 -20.09 7.03
C ASP A 39 -2.10 -18.78 6.74
N VAL A 40 -3.42 -18.86 6.57
CA VAL A 40 -4.29 -17.69 6.37
C VAL A 40 -4.37 -16.85 7.65
N LYS A 41 -4.51 -17.50 8.81
CA LYS A 41 -4.54 -16.81 10.11
C LYS A 41 -3.22 -16.10 10.41
N LEU A 42 -2.09 -16.72 10.05
CA LEU A 42 -0.76 -16.11 10.18
C LEU A 42 -0.59 -14.89 9.26
N PHE A 43 -1.19 -14.93 8.07
CA PHE A 43 -1.14 -13.82 7.11
C PHE A 43 -1.86 -12.56 7.61
N TYR A 44 -3.03 -12.71 8.25
CA TYR A 44 -3.81 -11.58 8.79
C TYR A 44 -3.44 -11.17 10.22
N ALA A 45 -2.68 -12.00 10.96
CA ALA A 45 -2.28 -11.70 12.32
C ALA A 45 -1.50 -10.37 12.43
N GLU A 46 -0.67 -10.04 11.43
CA GLU A 46 0.05 -8.76 11.41
C GLU A 46 -0.87 -7.58 11.11
N GLU A 47 -1.94 -7.76 10.32
CA GLU A 47 -2.91 -6.69 10.06
C GLU A 47 -3.74 -6.37 11.32
N GLU A 48 -4.16 -7.39 12.05
CA GLU A 48 -4.86 -7.24 13.34
C GLU A 48 -3.94 -6.62 14.41
N GLU A 49 -2.66 -7.01 14.45
CA GLU A 49 -1.67 -6.41 15.35
C GLU A 49 -1.50 -4.89 15.09
N VAL A 50 -1.54 -4.44 13.84
CA VAL A 50 -1.38 -3.01 13.48
C VAL A 50 -2.51 -2.14 14.06
N GLU A 51 -3.73 -2.66 14.16
CA GLU A 51 -4.89 -1.93 14.66
C GLU A 51 -4.80 -1.59 16.14
N HIS A 52 -4.25 -2.51 16.93
CA HIS A 52 -4.17 -2.36 18.38
C HIS A 52 -2.89 -1.69 18.86
N ARG A 53 -1.88 -1.55 17.99
CA ARG A 53 -0.59 -0.94 18.33
C ARG A 53 -0.57 0.57 18.12
N ASP A 54 -0.01 1.28 19.09
CA ASP A 54 0.24 2.72 19.00
C ASP A 54 1.42 3.04 18.07
N PRO A 55 1.21 3.82 16.99
CA PRO A 55 2.27 4.23 16.07
C PRO A 55 3.43 4.98 16.72
N LYS A 56 3.16 5.77 17.77
CA LYS A 56 4.20 6.56 18.44
C LYS A 56 5.14 5.66 19.25
N LYS A 57 4.59 4.63 19.90
CA LYS A 57 5.37 3.61 20.61
C LYS A 57 6.25 2.82 19.63
N ASP A 58 5.70 2.42 18.49
CA ASP A 58 6.47 1.72 17.44
C ASP A 58 7.65 2.58 16.94
N LEU A 59 7.43 3.88 16.75
CA LEU A 59 8.49 4.81 16.37
C LEU A 59 9.58 4.94 17.45
N SER A 60 9.18 5.03 18.73
CA SER A 60 10.13 5.08 19.83
C SER A 60 10.97 3.80 19.92
N LEU A 61 10.34 2.63 19.73
CA LEU A 61 11.00 1.34 19.71
C LEU A 61 11.95 1.22 18.51
N PHE A 62 11.55 1.70 17.33
CA PHE A 62 12.41 1.73 16.15
C PHE A 62 13.68 2.56 16.38
N LYS A 63 13.53 3.75 16.98
CA LYS A 63 14.68 4.62 17.31
C LYS A 63 15.62 3.94 18.30
N SER A 64 15.09 3.41 19.40
CA SER A 64 15.87 2.67 20.41
C SER A 64 16.62 1.50 19.78
N THR A 65 15.94 0.67 18.99
CA THR A 65 16.54 -0.50 18.34
C THR A 65 17.66 -0.07 17.36
N THR A 66 17.49 1.04 16.65
CA THR A 66 18.52 1.57 15.75
C THR A 66 19.74 2.07 16.51
N ASP A 67 19.52 2.68 17.68
CA ASP A 67 20.60 3.11 18.57
C ASP A 67 21.33 1.91 19.18
N ASP A 68 20.61 0.84 19.54
CA ASP A 68 21.18 -0.42 20.02
C ASP A 68 22.04 -1.09 18.95
N VAL A 69 21.57 -1.15 17.69
CA VAL A 69 22.37 -1.62 16.55
C VAL A 69 23.65 -0.79 16.39
N ARG A 70 23.54 0.54 16.49
CA ARG A 70 24.71 1.43 16.40
C ARG A 70 25.70 1.18 17.53
N LYS A 71 25.20 0.94 18.75
CA LYS A 71 26.03 0.60 19.91
C LYS A 71 26.74 -0.75 19.70
N CYS A 72 26.03 -1.78 19.26
CA CYS A 72 26.63 -3.08 18.94
C CYS A 72 27.73 -2.97 17.87
N PHE A 73 27.55 -2.14 16.84
CA PHE A 73 28.61 -1.90 15.84
C PHE A 73 29.82 -1.17 16.42
N LYS A 74 29.63 -0.21 17.32
CA LYS A 74 30.73 0.43 18.05
C LYS A 74 31.47 -0.59 18.92
N ASP A 75 30.73 -1.36 19.71
CA ASP A 75 31.30 -2.40 20.60
C ASP A 75 32.12 -3.42 19.79
N ILE A 76 31.62 -3.88 18.63
CA ILE A 76 32.33 -4.81 17.74
C ILE A 76 33.61 -4.17 17.19
N ARG A 77 33.56 -2.90 16.78
CA ARG A 77 34.74 -2.19 16.27
C ARG A 77 35.79 -2.05 17.36
N ASP A 78 35.40 -1.56 18.53
CA ASP A 78 36.32 -1.31 19.64
C ASP A 78 36.90 -2.62 20.20
N SER A 79 36.14 -3.73 20.13
CA SER A 79 36.63 -5.08 20.44
C SER A 79 37.68 -5.57 19.45
N LYS A 80 37.60 -5.19 18.17
CA LYS A 80 38.60 -5.58 17.16
C LYS A 80 39.96 -4.88 17.36
N ASP A 81 39.97 -3.70 17.98
CA ASP A 81 41.20 -2.94 18.23
C ASP A 81 42.05 -3.52 19.39
N LYS A 82 41.49 -4.45 20.19
CA LYS A 82 42.18 -5.13 21.31
C LYS A 82 42.03 -6.66 21.21
N PRO A 83 42.80 -7.33 20.35
CA PRO A 83 42.63 -8.77 20.13
C PRO A 83 43.11 -9.60 21.33
N ASP A 84 42.16 -10.27 21.99
CA ASP A 84 42.39 -11.34 22.97
C ASP A 84 41.57 -12.59 22.61
N LYS A 85 41.91 -13.78 23.13
CA LYS A 85 41.18 -15.04 22.86
C LYS A 85 39.68 -14.95 23.21
N SER A 86 39.31 -14.19 24.24
CA SER A 86 37.89 -13.97 24.63
C SER A 86 37.15 -12.98 23.70
N THR A 87 37.87 -12.24 22.86
CA THR A 87 37.31 -11.19 21.99
C THR A 87 36.43 -11.77 20.89
N ASN A 88 36.79 -12.93 20.35
CA ASN A 88 36.04 -13.56 19.26
C ASN A 88 34.64 -13.99 19.72
N ASP A 89 34.54 -14.61 20.91
CA ASP A 89 33.25 -15.03 21.48
C ASP A 89 32.34 -13.83 21.80
N HIS A 90 32.92 -12.71 22.24
CA HIS A 90 32.20 -11.46 22.46
C HIS A 90 31.67 -10.87 21.15
N ILE A 91 32.48 -10.85 20.10
CA ILE A 91 32.08 -10.39 18.76
C ILE A 91 30.94 -11.25 18.20
N GLU A 92 31.04 -12.58 18.31
CA GLU A 92 29.97 -13.47 17.84
C GLU A 92 28.67 -13.28 18.61
N THR A 93 28.75 -13.02 19.91
CA THR A 93 27.58 -12.69 20.73
C THR A 93 26.94 -11.36 20.29
N LYS A 94 27.74 -10.32 20.06
CA LYS A 94 27.26 -9.02 19.56
C LYS A 94 26.68 -9.10 18.16
N LYS A 95 27.22 -9.96 17.29
CA LYS A 95 26.64 -10.25 15.96
C LYS A 95 25.26 -10.89 16.09
N ARG A 96 25.09 -11.88 16.97
CA ARG A 96 23.77 -12.50 17.25
C ARG A 96 22.77 -11.47 17.78
N GLU A 97 23.19 -10.65 18.74
CA GLU A 97 22.37 -9.56 19.28
C GLU A 97 21.90 -8.60 18.17
N THR A 98 22.84 -8.18 17.32
CA THR A 98 22.54 -7.31 16.17
C THR A 98 21.58 -7.97 15.17
N ALA A 99 21.73 -9.27 14.92
CA ALA A 99 20.82 -10.01 14.04
C ALA A 99 19.37 -10.02 14.59
N LEU A 100 19.20 -10.18 15.91
CA LEU A 100 17.88 -10.08 16.55
C LEU A 100 17.28 -8.67 16.44
N HIS A 101 18.10 -7.64 16.64
CA HIS A 101 17.67 -6.25 16.42
C HIS A 101 17.20 -6.02 14.98
N PHE A 102 17.88 -6.59 13.98
CA PHE A 102 17.43 -6.51 12.59
C PHE A 102 16.11 -7.23 12.32
N VAL A 103 15.85 -8.36 12.97
CA VAL A 103 14.54 -9.05 12.88
C VAL A 103 13.44 -8.14 13.43
N LEU A 104 13.67 -7.47 14.57
CA LEU A 104 12.73 -6.51 15.13
C LEU A 104 12.52 -5.30 14.19
N LEU A 105 13.58 -4.72 13.64
CA LEU A 105 13.47 -3.62 12.67
C LEU A 105 12.65 -4.01 11.43
N LYS A 106 12.86 -5.23 10.89
CA LYS A 106 12.06 -5.76 9.78
C LYS A 106 10.59 -5.89 10.16
N LYS A 107 10.28 -6.39 11.36
CA LYS A 107 8.89 -6.46 11.85
C LYS A 107 8.27 -5.07 11.95
N LEU A 108 8.97 -4.09 12.55
CA LEU A 108 8.47 -2.71 12.66
C LEU A 108 8.23 -2.06 11.29
N ASN A 109 9.12 -2.29 10.33
CA ASN A 109 8.96 -1.81 8.96
C ASN A 109 7.74 -2.44 8.27
N ARG A 110 7.55 -3.75 8.41
CA ARG A 110 6.38 -4.49 7.90
C ARG A 110 5.08 -3.88 8.45
N LEU A 111 4.98 -3.69 9.77
CA LEU A 111 3.82 -3.08 10.43
C LEU A 111 3.56 -1.65 9.91
N SER A 112 4.62 -0.86 9.71
CA SER A 112 4.50 0.49 9.14
C SER A 112 3.93 0.46 7.71
N HIS A 113 4.38 -0.48 6.87
CA HIS A 113 3.87 -0.61 5.50
C HIS A 113 2.39 -1.00 5.48
N ILE A 114 1.98 -1.95 6.33
CA ILE A 114 0.58 -2.35 6.48
C ILE A 114 -0.27 -1.15 6.90
N ARG A 115 0.16 -0.40 7.92
CA ARG A 115 -0.54 0.80 8.40
C ARG A 115 -0.71 1.85 7.30
N CYS A 116 0.35 2.14 6.56
CA CYS A 116 0.31 3.09 5.44
C CYS A 116 -0.63 2.61 4.33
N LYS A 117 -0.58 1.32 3.98
CA LYS A 117 -1.48 0.74 2.97
C LYS A 117 -2.94 0.89 3.40
N LYS A 118 -3.27 0.52 4.64
CA LYS A 118 -4.63 0.63 5.17
C LYS A 118 -5.15 2.07 5.14
N SER A 119 -4.34 3.03 5.59
CA SER A 119 -4.72 4.45 5.55
C SER A 119 -4.96 4.95 4.13
N ARG A 120 -4.12 4.54 3.17
CA ARG A 120 -4.27 4.90 1.76
C ARG A 120 -5.55 4.30 1.17
N ASP A 121 -5.79 3.02 1.41
CA ASP A 121 -6.93 2.31 0.86
C ASP A 121 -8.25 2.88 1.42
N ALA A 122 -8.32 3.18 2.72
CA ALA A 122 -9.46 3.86 3.34
C ALA A 122 -9.72 5.26 2.76
N THR A 123 -8.66 6.03 2.50
CA THR A 123 -8.76 7.35 1.85
C THR A 123 -9.29 7.21 0.42
N ASN A 124 -8.81 6.22 -0.32
CA ASN A 124 -9.21 5.98 -1.69
C ASN A 124 -10.66 5.50 -1.78
N GLU A 125 -11.11 4.67 -0.84
CA GLU A 125 -12.51 4.25 -0.72
C GLU A 125 -13.43 5.43 -0.39
N ALA A 126 -13.05 6.29 0.55
CA ALA A 126 -13.81 7.51 0.85
C ALA A 126 -13.91 8.44 -0.37
N LYS A 127 -12.81 8.60 -1.11
CA LYS A 127 -12.80 9.35 -2.36
C LYS A 127 -13.75 8.76 -3.40
N GLN A 128 -13.73 7.45 -3.62
CA GLN A 128 -14.63 6.79 -4.56
C GLN A 128 -16.10 6.98 -4.19
N ARG A 129 -16.43 6.93 -2.89
CA ARG A 129 -17.79 7.23 -2.41
C ARG A 129 -18.19 8.67 -2.69
N ILE A 130 -17.30 9.63 -2.46
CA ILE A 130 -17.51 11.05 -2.79
C ILE A 130 -17.75 11.23 -4.30
N ASP A 131 -16.92 10.62 -5.14
CA ASP A 131 -17.06 10.68 -6.60
C ASP A 131 -18.42 10.11 -7.05
N GLN A 132 -18.86 9.00 -6.43
CA GLN A 132 -20.17 8.40 -6.69
C GLN A 132 -21.33 9.35 -6.31
N TYR A 133 -21.26 9.98 -5.14
CA TYR A 133 -22.28 10.95 -4.71
C TYR A 133 -22.30 12.19 -5.59
N HIS A 134 -21.13 12.69 -6.00
CA HIS A 134 -21.05 13.81 -6.94
C HIS A 134 -21.72 13.48 -8.27
N LEU A 135 -21.53 12.26 -8.80
CA LEU A 135 -22.20 11.84 -10.03
C LEU A 135 -23.72 11.75 -9.87
N GLN A 136 -24.20 11.19 -8.75
CA GLN A 136 -25.64 11.14 -8.46
C GLN A 136 -26.24 12.54 -8.36
N LEU A 137 -25.56 13.45 -7.66
CA LEU A 137 -25.98 14.85 -7.55
C LEU A 137 -26.06 15.52 -8.93
N GLN A 138 -25.06 15.33 -9.78
CA GLN A 138 -25.06 15.88 -11.14
C GLN A 138 -26.25 15.38 -11.97
N ASN A 139 -26.59 14.10 -11.87
CA ASN A 139 -27.75 13.54 -12.57
C ASN A 139 -29.05 14.22 -12.12
N LEU A 140 -29.25 14.40 -10.82
CA LEU A 140 -30.45 15.06 -10.27
C LEU A 140 -30.52 16.55 -10.64
N LEU A 141 -29.39 17.25 -10.61
CA LEU A 141 -29.31 18.65 -11.05
C LEU A 141 -29.64 18.79 -12.54
N TYR A 142 -29.16 17.86 -13.36
CA TYR A 142 -29.48 17.84 -14.78
C TYR A 142 -30.98 17.60 -15.01
N GLU A 143 -31.58 16.65 -14.30
CA GLU A 143 -33.02 16.38 -14.36
C GLU A 143 -33.84 17.60 -13.94
N THR A 144 -33.49 18.23 -12.82
CA THR A 144 -34.14 19.46 -12.34
C THR A 144 -34.06 20.57 -13.39
N MET A 145 -32.87 20.85 -13.92
CA MET A 145 -32.66 21.86 -14.95
C MET A 145 -33.45 21.52 -16.23
N HIS A 146 -33.52 20.24 -16.61
CA HIS A 146 -34.29 19.83 -17.78
C HIS A 146 -35.78 20.10 -17.58
N LEU A 147 -36.34 19.71 -16.45
CA LEU A 147 -37.75 19.94 -16.10
C LEU A 147 -38.08 21.44 -16.04
N GLU A 148 -37.22 22.27 -15.44
CA GLU A 148 -37.39 23.73 -15.42
C GLU A 148 -37.47 24.32 -16.84
N LYS A 149 -36.61 23.84 -17.75
CA LYS A 149 -36.64 24.26 -19.16
C LYS A 149 -37.92 23.83 -19.86
N GLU A 150 -38.41 22.63 -19.60
CA GLU A 150 -39.67 22.15 -20.18
C GLU A 150 -40.87 22.94 -19.68
N ILE A 151 -40.96 23.21 -18.38
CA ILE A 151 -42.00 24.06 -17.79
C ILE A 151 -41.97 25.45 -18.43
N THR A 152 -40.79 26.06 -18.56
CA THR A 152 -40.64 27.39 -19.17
C THR A 152 -41.17 27.39 -20.61
N LYS A 153 -40.80 26.39 -21.42
CA LYS A 153 -41.33 26.24 -22.79
C LYS A 153 -42.84 26.08 -22.82
N CYS A 154 -43.42 25.29 -21.91
CA CYS A 154 -44.86 25.12 -21.80
C CYS A 154 -45.58 26.43 -21.44
N LEU A 155 -44.96 27.29 -20.62
CA LEU A 155 -45.51 28.60 -20.26
C LEU A 155 -45.41 29.63 -21.39
N GLU A 156 -44.46 29.48 -22.32
CA GLU A 156 -44.26 30.36 -23.47
C GLU A 156 -45.23 30.05 -24.64
N PHE A 157 -45.83 28.87 -24.67
CA PHE A 157 -46.84 28.51 -25.67
C PHE A 157 -48.17 29.25 -25.39
N LYS A 158 -48.51 30.20 -26.27
CA LYS A 158 -49.84 30.80 -26.40
C LYS A 158 -50.66 30.09 -27.46
#